data_AF-A0A6A6L956-F1
#
_entry.id   AF-A0A6A6L956-F1
#
_cell.length_a   1.000
_cell.length_b   1.000
_cell.length_c   1.000
_cell.angle_alpha   90.00
_cell.angle_beta   90.00
_cell.angle_gamma   90.00
#
_symmetry.space_group_name_H-M   'P 1'
#
loop_
_entity.id
_entity.type
_entity.pdbx_description
1 polymer ?
#
loop_
_entity_poly.entity_id
_entity_poly.type
_entity_poly.pdbx_seq_one_letter_code
_entity_poly.pdbx_strand_id
1 'polypeptide(L)'
;MSADTNPEAEFAYGAGHINPVKAINPGLVYDAGEDQYVEFLCEQGYSTKQLQLVTGDNNACSEVPKTISSNLNCPSFTLSAPSGQSIGRVFHRTVTNVGSAKSTYRAVVKTLKGLMINVTPDVLSFKNLGEQKTFLVTVTAKMGNSKDFFRTLNLHCRSCDGAKGECRSSWGSSCPNLKCQPWLLAI
;
A
#
# COMPACT_ATOMS: atom_id res chain seq x y z
N MET A 1 6.88 -20.08 -1.26
CA MET A 1 7.15 -19.06 -0.24
C MET A 1 5.98 -19.07 0.76
N SER A 2 6.21 -19.57 1.97
CA SER A 2 5.24 -19.56 3.07
C SER A 2 5.95 -19.15 4.36
N ALA A 3 5.19 -18.65 5.35
CA ALA A 3 5.72 -18.36 6.67
C ALA A 3 6.30 -19.62 7.34
N ASP A 4 5.80 -20.80 6.99
CA ASP A 4 6.29 -22.10 7.50
C ASP A 4 7.70 -22.44 7.00
N THR A 5 8.08 -21.90 5.85
CA THR A 5 9.38 -22.16 5.20
C THR A 5 10.33 -20.96 5.28
N ASN A 6 9.81 -19.77 5.57
CA ASN A 6 10.51 -18.49 5.59
C ASN A 6 10.02 -17.72 6.82
N PRO A 7 10.63 -17.92 8.01
CA PRO A 7 10.14 -17.34 9.26
C PRO A 7 10.24 -15.81 9.30
N GLU A 8 11.13 -15.21 8.51
CA GLU A 8 11.26 -13.75 8.35
C GLU A 8 10.15 -13.16 7.46
N ALA A 9 9.32 -14.02 6.86
CA ALA A 9 8.14 -13.67 6.10
C ALA A 9 8.40 -12.59 5.03
N GLU A 10 7.72 -11.46 5.09
CA GLU A 10 7.80 -10.40 4.10
C GLU A 10 9.19 -9.72 4.07
N PHE A 11 9.98 -9.80 5.14
CA PHE A 11 11.39 -9.38 5.10
C PHE A 11 12.28 -10.35 4.30
N ALA A 12 11.86 -11.61 4.11
CA ALA A 12 12.57 -12.57 3.26
C ALA A 12 12.16 -12.48 1.79
N TYR A 13 10.86 -12.39 1.50
CA TYR A 13 10.35 -12.52 0.12
C TYR A 13 9.53 -11.33 -0.40
N GLY A 14 9.40 -10.25 0.38
CA GLY A 14 8.62 -9.10 -0.03
C GLY A 14 7.18 -9.48 -0.37
N ALA A 15 6.71 -9.03 -1.55
CA ALA A 15 5.34 -9.27 -2.00
C ALA A 15 5.15 -10.70 -2.53
N GLY A 16 6.20 -11.51 -2.50
CA GLY A 16 6.24 -12.87 -3.02
C GLY A 16 6.89 -12.95 -4.40
N HIS A 17 6.71 -14.10 -5.04
CA HIS A 17 7.34 -14.40 -6.32
C HIS A 17 6.74 -13.57 -7.46
N ILE A 18 7.61 -13.09 -8.36
CA ILE A 18 7.20 -12.32 -9.53
C ILE A 18 6.19 -13.09 -10.39
N ASN A 19 5.19 -12.37 -10.90
CA ASN A 19 4.29 -12.84 -11.95
C ASN A 19 4.40 -11.92 -13.18
N PRO A 20 5.27 -12.25 -14.15
CA PRO A 20 5.53 -11.37 -15.30
C PRO A 20 4.28 -11.10 -16.14
N VAL A 21 3.43 -12.11 -16.33
CA VAL A 21 2.21 -11.99 -17.14
C VAL A 21 1.23 -10.99 -16.53
N LYS A 22 1.13 -10.95 -15.19
CA LYS A 22 0.28 -9.98 -14.49
C LYS A 22 0.91 -8.60 -14.36
N ALA A 23 2.24 -8.52 -14.27
CA ALA A 23 2.96 -7.26 -14.11
C ALA A 23 2.79 -6.30 -15.31
N ILE A 24 2.52 -6.83 -16.51
CA ILE A 24 2.30 -6.02 -17.73
C ILE A 24 1.04 -5.15 -17.61
N ASN A 25 -0.01 -5.65 -16.94
CA ASN A 25 -1.30 -4.96 -16.83
C ASN A 25 -1.76 -4.94 -15.36
N PRO A 26 -1.18 -4.05 -14.53
CA PRO A 26 -1.36 -4.07 -13.09
C PRO A 26 -2.73 -3.53 -12.63
N GLY A 27 -3.41 -2.76 -13.47
CA GLY A 27 -4.65 -2.05 -13.11
C GLY A 27 -4.37 -0.75 -12.34
N LEU A 28 -3.72 -0.86 -11.19
CA LEU A 28 -3.30 0.29 -10.37
C LEU A 28 -1.79 0.26 -10.14
N VAL A 29 -1.18 1.44 -10.06
CA VAL A 29 0.23 1.63 -9.69
C VAL A 29 0.36 2.68 -8.59
N TYR A 30 1.42 2.58 -7.78
CA TYR A 30 1.80 3.56 -6.77
C TYR A 30 2.96 4.37 -7.34
N ASP A 31 2.65 5.50 -7.98
CA ASP A 31 3.68 6.37 -8.55
C ASP A 31 4.38 7.15 -7.44
N ALA A 32 5.70 7.27 -7.55
CA ALA A 32 6.53 8.07 -6.65
C ALA A 32 7.58 8.85 -7.44
N GLY A 33 7.67 10.16 -7.20
CA GLY A 33 8.69 11.04 -7.78
C GLY A 33 9.96 11.13 -6.93
N GLU A 34 11.02 11.70 -7.50
CA GLU A 34 12.30 11.92 -6.82
C GLU A 34 12.14 12.75 -5.54
N ASP A 35 11.35 13.82 -5.58
CA ASP A 35 11.08 14.67 -4.42
C ASP A 35 10.53 13.89 -3.21
N GLN A 36 9.73 12.86 -3.46
CA GLN A 36 9.18 12.01 -2.39
C GLN A 36 10.23 11.08 -1.79
N TYR A 37 11.23 10.66 -2.57
CA TYR A 37 12.38 9.93 -2.04
C TYR A 37 13.32 10.85 -1.25
N VAL A 38 13.53 12.08 -1.72
CA VAL A 38 14.29 13.10 -1.00
C VAL A 38 13.64 13.39 0.35
N GLU A 39 12.33 13.67 0.37
CA GLU A 39 11.56 13.88 1.60
C GLU A 39 11.67 12.66 2.54
N PHE A 40 11.50 11.45 2.00
CA PHE A 40 11.65 10.22 2.76
C PHE A 40 13.03 10.07 3.42
N LEU A 41 14.12 10.32 2.68
CA LEU A 41 15.49 10.24 3.22
C LEU A 41 15.70 11.29 4.32
N CYS A 42 15.18 12.49 4.14
CA CYS A 42 15.20 13.53 5.17
C CYS A 42 14.48 13.09 6.45
N GLU A 43 13.32 12.48 6.33
CA GLU A 43 12.58 11.90 7.47
C GLU A 43 13.33 10.74 8.15
N GLN A 44 14.14 9.98 7.41
CA GLN A 44 15.03 8.96 7.98
C GLN A 44 16.25 9.55 8.71
N GLY A 45 16.40 10.88 8.74
CA GLY A 45 17.47 11.57 9.47
C GLY A 45 18.76 11.74 8.67
N TYR A 46 18.69 11.66 7.34
CA TYR A 46 19.85 11.95 6.48
C TYR A 46 20.23 13.42 6.60
N SER A 47 21.53 13.68 6.80
CA SER A 47 22.07 15.04 6.72
C SER A 47 22.14 15.51 5.27
N THR A 48 22.15 16.83 5.06
CA THR A 48 22.31 17.44 3.72
C THR A 48 23.51 16.87 2.96
N LYS A 49 24.65 16.64 3.65
CA LYS A 49 25.84 16.05 3.01
C LYS A 49 25.58 14.63 2.52
N GLN A 50 24.89 13.80 3.31
CA GLN A 50 24.55 12.44 2.90
C GLN A 50 23.52 12.43 1.77
N LEU A 51 22.55 13.34 1.82
CA LEU A 51 21.54 13.48 0.78
C LEU A 51 22.18 13.84 -0.57
N GLN A 52 23.04 14.86 -0.60
CA GLN A 52 23.75 15.31 -1.82
C GLN A 52 24.67 14.22 -2.40
N LEU A 53 25.26 13.37 -1.56
CA LEU A 53 26.03 12.22 -2.02
C LEU A 53 25.16 11.15 -2.71
N VAL A 54 23.90 11.02 -2.29
CA VAL A 54 22.95 10.03 -2.84
C VAL A 54 22.23 10.58 -4.08
N THR A 55 21.78 11.83 -4.04
CA THR A 55 21.03 12.47 -5.13
C THR A 55 21.95 12.96 -6.25
N GLY A 56 23.20 13.30 -5.93
CA GLY A 56 24.17 13.85 -6.89
C GLY A 56 23.90 15.31 -7.28
N ASP A 57 22.97 15.97 -6.58
CA ASP A 57 22.59 17.36 -6.79
C ASP A 57 22.68 18.16 -5.47
N ASN A 58 22.22 19.41 -5.49
CA ASN A 58 22.27 20.30 -4.33
C ASN A 58 21.03 20.20 -3.42
N ASN A 59 20.30 19.08 -3.46
CA ASN A 59 19.13 18.90 -2.61
C ASN A 59 19.49 19.00 -1.12
N ALA A 60 18.57 19.60 -0.37
CA ALA A 60 18.68 19.78 1.07
C ALA A 60 17.35 19.48 1.73
N CYS A 61 17.41 18.91 2.93
CA CYS A 61 16.23 18.74 3.76
C CYS A 61 15.74 20.11 4.21
N SER A 62 14.55 20.51 3.76
CA SER A 62 13.85 21.65 4.36
C SER A 62 13.55 21.32 5.83
N GLU A 63 13.48 22.33 6.71
CA GLU A 63 13.04 22.18 8.11
C GLU A 63 11.53 21.87 8.22
N VAL A 64 11.03 20.97 7.39
CA VAL A 64 9.64 20.52 7.45
C VAL A 64 9.45 19.81 8.79
N PRO A 65 8.35 20.08 9.51
CA PRO A 65 8.07 19.41 10.76
C PRO A 65 8.19 17.89 10.60
N LYS A 66 9.00 17.25 11.46
CA LYS A 66 9.21 15.79 11.56
C LYS A 66 7.93 14.98 11.83
N THR A 67 6.77 15.64 11.83
CA THR A 67 5.46 15.08 12.13
C THR A 67 4.79 14.41 10.93
N ILE A 68 5.39 14.48 9.74
CA ILE A 68 4.87 13.80 8.56
C ILE A 68 5.54 12.44 8.46
N SER A 69 4.70 11.42 8.49
CA SER A 69 5.09 10.05 8.73
C SER A 69 5.31 9.30 7.41
N SER A 70 6.50 9.30 6.80
CA SER A 70 6.84 8.54 5.58
C SER A 70 5.75 8.59 4.52
N ASN A 71 5.64 9.74 3.86
CA ASN A 71 4.74 9.97 2.73
C ASN A 71 5.18 9.29 1.43
N LEU A 72 6.29 8.52 1.45
CA LEU A 72 6.68 7.74 0.28
C LEU A 72 5.51 6.83 -0.13
N ASN A 73 5.07 7.01 -1.37
CA ASN A 73 3.96 6.27 -1.95
C ASN A 73 4.41 4.87 -2.38
N CYS A 74 4.81 4.06 -1.41
CA CYS A 74 5.34 2.72 -1.63
C CYS A 74 4.21 1.67 -1.60
N PRO A 75 4.24 0.63 -2.46
CA PRO A 75 3.29 -0.49 -2.44
C PRO A 75 3.50 -1.47 -1.26
N SER A 76 4.05 -0.99 -0.14
CA SER A 76 4.20 -1.72 1.13
C SER A 76 3.93 -0.79 2.32
N PHE A 77 3.65 -1.41 3.47
CA PHE A 77 3.40 -0.71 4.73
C PHE A 77 4.22 -1.35 5.84
N THR A 78 5.16 -0.60 6.39
CA THR A 78 6.01 -1.09 7.47
C THR A 78 5.75 -0.30 8.74
N LEU A 79 5.53 -1.01 9.85
CA LEU A 79 5.29 -0.45 11.17
C LEU A 79 6.20 -1.14 12.18
N SER A 80 7.10 -0.39 12.79
CA SER A 80 7.96 -0.88 13.87
C SER A 80 7.37 -0.48 15.22
N ALA A 81 7.26 -1.44 16.13
CA ALA A 81 6.67 -1.25 17.45
C ALA A 81 7.60 -1.80 18.53
N PRO A 82 7.83 -1.07 19.63
CA PRO A 82 8.48 -1.65 20.82
C PRO A 82 7.65 -2.81 21.38
N SER A 83 8.33 -3.83 21.90
CA SER A 83 7.68 -4.99 22.54
C SER A 83 6.73 -4.54 23.66
N GLY A 84 5.53 -5.12 23.70
CA GLY A 84 4.53 -4.85 24.72
C GLY A 84 3.80 -3.50 24.62
N GLN A 85 4.06 -2.68 23.60
CA GLN A 85 3.34 -1.44 23.36
C GLN A 85 2.32 -1.55 22.24
N SER A 86 1.23 -0.81 22.38
CA SER A 86 0.30 -0.56 21.28
C SER A 86 0.82 0.60 20.44
N ILE A 87 0.90 0.42 19.12
CA ILE A 87 1.26 1.48 18.20
C ILE A 87 0.18 1.64 17.13
N GLY A 88 -0.05 2.89 16.71
CA GLY A 88 -0.92 3.22 15.60
C GLY A 88 -0.18 4.08 14.58
N ARG A 89 -0.40 3.83 13.29
CA ARG A 89 0.09 4.66 12.21
C ARG A 89 -0.93 4.78 11.10
N VAL A 90 -1.01 5.96 10.52
CA VAL A 90 -1.82 6.23 9.32
C VAL A 90 -0.87 6.41 8.14
N PHE A 91 -1.13 5.67 7.07
CA PHE A 91 -0.38 5.76 5.83
C PHE A 91 -1.26 6.39 4.75
N HIS A 92 -0.74 7.43 4.10
CA HIS A 92 -1.37 8.01 2.93
C HIS A 92 -0.82 7.31 1.69
N ARG A 93 -1.71 6.86 0.82
CA ARG A 93 -1.34 6.23 -0.45
C ARG A 93 -2.17 6.78 -1.58
N THR A 94 -1.50 7.01 -2.70
CA THR A 94 -2.13 7.43 -3.94
C THR A 94 -1.91 6.33 -4.99
N VAL A 95 -2.96 5.97 -5.68
CA VAL A 95 -2.90 5.00 -6.77
C VAL A 95 -3.36 5.64 -8.07
N THR A 96 -2.64 5.34 -9.15
CA THR A 96 -2.96 5.77 -10.50
C THR A 96 -3.60 4.61 -11.26
N ASN A 97 -4.73 4.86 -11.92
CA ASN A 97 -5.35 3.86 -12.79
C ASN A 97 -4.61 3.76 -14.12
N VAL A 98 -3.94 2.63 -14.34
CA VAL A 98 -3.29 2.28 -15.62
C VAL A 98 -3.99 1.11 -16.32
N GLY A 99 -5.14 0.68 -15.78
CA GLY A 99 -6.01 -0.32 -16.36
C GLY A 99 -7.17 0.30 -17.15
N SER A 100 -8.30 -0.38 -17.19
CA SER A 100 -9.49 0.11 -17.90
C SER A 100 -10.06 1.38 -17.27
N ALA A 101 -10.52 2.31 -18.11
CA ALA A 101 -11.36 3.42 -17.68
C ALA A 101 -12.69 2.92 -17.10
N LYS A 102 -13.37 3.73 -16.29
CA LYS A 102 -14.63 3.37 -15.60
C LYS A 102 -14.49 2.08 -14.78
N SER A 103 -13.49 2.03 -13.90
CA SER A 103 -13.20 0.89 -13.05
C SER A 103 -13.38 1.24 -11.57
N THR A 104 -13.85 0.28 -10.78
CA THR A 104 -14.01 0.43 -9.33
C THR A 104 -13.25 -0.68 -8.60
N TYR A 105 -12.51 -0.29 -7.57
CA TYR A 105 -11.67 -1.15 -6.75
C TYR A 105 -12.14 -1.09 -5.29
N ARG A 106 -12.12 -2.23 -4.59
CA ARG A 106 -12.44 -2.31 -3.16
C ARG A 106 -11.26 -2.87 -2.37
N ALA A 107 -10.90 -2.19 -1.28
CA ALA A 107 -9.92 -2.69 -0.33
C ALA A 107 -10.48 -3.91 0.41
N VAL A 108 -9.72 -5.01 0.39
CA VAL A 108 -10.03 -6.22 1.16
C VAL A 108 -8.91 -6.43 2.16
N VAL A 109 -9.24 -6.20 3.43
CA VAL A 109 -8.34 -6.40 4.55
C VAL A 109 -8.59 -7.79 5.11
N LYS A 110 -7.55 -8.63 5.12
CA LYS A 110 -7.52 -9.81 5.98
C LYS A 110 -6.87 -9.35 7.28
N THR A 111 -7.49 -9.51 8.44
CA THR A 111 -6.88 -9.13 9.72
C THR A 111 -6.32 -10.36 10.43
N LEU A 112 -5.23 -10.16 11.18
CA LEU A 112 -4.63 -11.16 12.05
C LEU A 112 -4.86 -10.76 13.51
N LYS A 113 -4.83 -11.73 14.42
CA LYS A 113 -4.99 -11.44 15.86
C LYS A 113 -3.90 -10.45 16.31
N GLY A 114 -4.31 -9.38 17.00
CA GLY A 114 -3.39 -8.33 17.46
C GLY A 114 -3.20 -7.16 16.48
N LEU A 115 -3.77 -7.23 15.27
CA LEU A 115 -3.68 -6.18 14.26
C LEU A 115 -5.06 -5.70 13.81
N MET A 116 -5.29 -4.40 13.92
CA MET A 116 -6.46 -3.71 13.37
C MET A 116 -6.03 -2.86 12.18
N ILE A 117 -6.69 -3.05 11.04
CA ILE A 117 -6.44 -2.27 9.84
C ILE A 117 -7.75 -1.75 9.30
N ASN A 118 -7.78 -0.45 9.03
CA ASN A 118 -8.89 0.23 8.39
C ASN A 118 -8.41 0.97 7.14
N VAL A 119 -9.21 0.94 6.08
CA VAL A 119 -8.93 1.64 4.83
C VAL A 119 -10.03 2.65 4.56
N THR A 120 -9.68 3.89 4.21
CA THR A 120 -10.67 4.96 3.99
C THR A 120 -10.25 5.87 2.83
N PRO A 121 -11.08 6.04 1.79
CA PRO A 121 -12.24 5.21 1.48
C PRO A 121 -11.81 3.77 1.14
N ASP A 122 -12.67 2.79 1.46
CA ASP A 122 -12.42 1.39 1.12
C ASP A 122 -12.84 1.05 -0.33
N VAL A 123 -13.44 2.01 -1.05
CA VAL A 123 -13.81 1.89 -2.47
C VAL A 123 -13.26 3.08 -3.25
N LEU A 124 -12.59 2.78 -4.36
CA LEU A 124 -12.03 3.76 -5.28
C LEU A 124 -12.63 3.57 -6.66
N SER A 125 -13.33 4.59 -7.17
CA SER A 125 -13.89 4.60 -8.52
C SER A 125 -13.15 5.59 -9.40
N PHE A 126 -12.69 5.10 -10.55
CA PHE A 126 -11.93 5.83 -11.55
C PHE A 126 -12.78 5.95 -12.82
N LYS A 127 -12.94 7.17 -13.31
CA LYS A 127 -13.64 7.48 -14.56
C LYS A 127 -12.69 7.33 -15.75
N ASN A 128 -11.44 7.78 -15.59
CA ASN A 128 -10.47 7.88 -16.68
C ASN A 128 -9.21 7.04 -16.42
N LEU A 129 -8.48 6.74 -17.51
CA LEU A 129 -7.09 6.27 -17.44
C LEU A 129 -6.21 7.42 -16.93
N GLY A 130 -5.22 7.11 -16.09
CA GLY A 130 -4.32 8.09 -15.46
C GLY A 130 -4.93 8.86 -14.29
N GLU A 131 -6.21 8.63 -13.97
CA GLU A 131 -6.82 9.26 -12.79
C GLU A 131 -6.18 8.71 -11.51
N GLN A 132 -5.84 9.63 -10.61
CA GLN A 132 -5.25 9.33 -9.32
C GLN A 132 -6.29 9.42 -8.21
N LYS A 133 -6.22 8.50 -7.25
CA LYS A 133 -7.03 8.54 -6.03
C LYS A 133 -6.18 8.24 -4.81
N THR A 134 -6.42 9.01 -3.76
CA THR A 134 -5.76 8.82 -2.46
C THR A 134 -6.68 8.08 -1.50
N PHE A 135 -6.10 7.20 -0.70
CA PHE A 135 -6.74 6.53 0.41
C PHE A 135 -5.80 6.47 1.62
N LEU A 136 -6.40 6.33 2.80
CA LEU A 136 -5.70 6.19 4.06
C LEU A 136 -5.75 4.75 4.52
N VAL A 137 -4.63 4.24 5.02
CA VAL A 137 -4.55 2.96 5.73
C VAL A 137 -4.18 3.25 7.17
N THR A 138 -5.12 3.04 8.09
CA THR A 138 -4.88 3.13 9.53
C THR A 138 -4.56 1.74 10.04
N VAL A 139 -3.35 1.57 10.57
CA VAL A 139 -2.86 0.32 11.16
C VAL A 139 -2.70 0.54 12.66
N THR A 140 -3.26 -0.33 13.47
CA THR A 140 -3.05 -0.36 14.92
C THR A 140 -2.63 -1.77 15.33
N ALA A 141 -1.44 -1.89 15.89
CA ALA A 141 -0.88 -3.15 16.34
C ALA A 141 -0.76 -3.16 17.86
N LYS A 142 -1.14 -4.28 18.47
CA LYS A 142 -0.82 -4.60 19.87
C LYS A 142 0.18 -5.74 19.85
N MET A 143 1.46 -5.41 19.97
CA MET A 143 2.53 -6.40 19.97
C MET A 143 2.56 -7.14 21.31
N GLY A 144 2.63 -8.48 21.25
CA GLY A 144 2.99 -9.29 22.41
C GLY A 144 4.47 -9.16 22.77
N ASN A 145 4.99 -10.10 23.57
CA ASN A 145 6.43 -10.20 23.88
C ASN A 145 7.25 -10.86 22.76
N SER A 146 6.64 -11.14 21.61
CA SER A 146 7.24 -11.80 20.45
C SER A 146 7.37 -10.81 19.29
N LYS A 147 8.40 -10.99 18.46
CA LYS A 147 8.49 -10.30 17.16
C LYS A 147 7.45 -10.92 16.25
N ASP A 148 6.28 -10.30 16.19
CA ASP A 148 5.18 -10.80 15.37
C ASP A 148 5.21 -10.11 13.99
N PHE A 149 5.30 -10.93 12.93
CA PHE A 149 5.15 -10.49 11.54
C PHE A 149 3.70 -10.68 11.11
N PHE A 150 3.12 -9.66 10.51
CA PHE A 150 1.72 -9.70 10.07
C PHE A 150 1.64 -9.56 8.55
N ARG A 151 0.61 -10.20 7.97
CA ARG A 151 0.32 -10.24 6.52
C ARG A 151 -1.03 -9.62 6.21
N THR A 152 -1.11 -8.41 5.71
CA THR A 152 -2.44 -7.80 5.53
C THR A 152 -2.45 -6.60 4.58
N LEU A 153 -3.05 -6.80 3.40
CA LEU A 153 -3.94 -5.90 2.66
C LEU A 153 -3.93 -6.38 1.20
N ASN A 154 -5.09 -6.73 0.62
CA ASN A 154 -5.18 -6.99 -0.81
C ASN A 154 -6.23 -6.04 -1.38
N LEU A 155 -5.87 -5.26 -2.39
CA LEU A 155 -6.87 -4.54 -3.18
C LEU A 155 -7.46 -5.54 -4.18
N HIS A 156 -8.74 -5.87 -4.02
CA HIS A 156 -9.45 -6.71 -4.97
C HIS A 156 -10.43 -5.85 -5.76
N CYS A 157 -10.39 -5.96 -7.07
CA CYS A 157 -11.38 -5.30 -7.91
C CYS A 157 -12.71 -6.06 -7.77
N ARG A 158 -13.79 -5.35 -7.48
CA ARG A 158 -15.16 -5.89 -7.56
C ARG A 158 -16.00 -4.88 -8.34
N SER A 159 -16.88 -5.33 -9.21
CA SER A 159 -17.91 -4.42 -9.74
C SER A 159 -18.82 -4.02 -8.59
N CYS A 160 -19.02 -2.72 -8.44
CA CYS A 160 -19.79 -2.11 -7.38
C CYS A 160 -21.04 -1.44 -7.95
N ASP A 161 -21.66 -2.09 -8.95
CA ASP A 161 -22.78 -1.55 -9.71
C ASP A 161 -24.14 -1.76 -9.01
N GLY A 162 -24.14 -2.32 -7.79
CA GLY A 162 -25.35 -2.53 -7.00
C GLY A 162 -25.95 -1.23 -6.45
N ALA A 163 -27.25 -1.23 -6.19
CA ALA A 163 -27.91 -0.11 -5.52
C ALA A 163 -27.21 0.19 -4.18
N LYS A 164 -26.90 1.47 -3.91
CA LYS A 164 -26.10 1.94 -2.77
C LYS A 164 -24.60 1.55 -2.78
N GLY A 165 -24.04 1.13 -3.92
CA GLY A 165 -22.61 0.79 -4.03
C GLY A 165 -22.25 -0.61 -3.53
N GLU A 166 -23.22 -1.51 -3.48
CA GLU A 166 -23.00 -2.92 -3.13
C GLU A 166 -22.13 -3.63 -4.18
N CYS A 167 -21.04 -4.26 -3.74
CA CYS A 167 -20.16 -5.02 -4.62
C CYS A 167 -20.33 -6.53 -4.38
N ARG A 168 -20.87 -7.25 -5.36
CA ARG A 168 -21.11 -8.70 -5.28
C ARG A 168 -19.85 -9.51 -5.61
N SER A 169 -19.76 -10.73 -5.05
CA SER A 169 -18.66 -11.69 -5.28
C SER A 169 -19.03 -12.84 -6.24
N SER A 170 -20.30 -12.98 -6.61
CA SER A 170 -20.82 -13.98 -7.56
C SER A 170 -21.58 -13.28 -8.69
N TRP A 171 -21.35 -13.72 -9.94
CA TRP A 171 -21.75 -12.98 -11.14
C TRP A 171 -22.81 -13.70 -11.98
N GLY A 172 -23.81 -12.93 -12.42
CA GLY A 172 -24.52 -13.12 -13.69
C GLY A 172 -23.96 -12.14 -14.73
N SER A 173 -24.22 -12.38 -16.02
CA SER A 173 -23.61 -11.81 -17.24
C SER A 173 -23.60 -10.27 -17.45
N SER A 174 -23.76 -9.44 -16.41
CA SER A 174 -24.01 -7.99 -16.50
C SER A 174 -22.82 -7.07 -16.14
N CYS A 175 -21.58 -7.56 -16.11
CA CYS A 175 -20.40 -6.69 -15.93
C CYS A 175 -19.53 -6.70 -17.19
N PRO A 176 -19.80 -5.80 -18.17
CA PRO A 176 -19.21 -5.90 -19.50
C PRO A 176 -17.68 -5.68 -19.55
N ASN A 177 -17.03 -5.22 -18.47
CA ASN A 177 -15.58 -4.95 -18.44
C ASN A 177 -14.86 -5.38 -17.15
N LEU A 178 -15.32 -6.44 -16.44
CA LEU A 178 -14.62 -6.91 -15.25
C LEU A 178 -13.52 -7.93 -15.59
N LYS A 179 -12.24 -7.51 -15.53
CA LYS A 179 -11.11 -8.43 -15.34
C LYS A 179 -10.34 -8.00 -14.10
N CYS A 180 -10.27 -8.89 -13.12
CA CYS A 180 -9.72 -8.62 -11.80
C CYS A 180 -8.66 -9.67 -11.48
N GLN A 181 -7.42 -9.23 -11.23
CA GLN A 181 -6.29 -10.07 -10.83
C GLN A 181 -5.63 -9.43 -9.59
N PRO A 182 -5.12 -10.23 -8.64
CA PRO A 182 -4.66 -9.73 -7.34
C PRO A 182 -3.25 -9.12 -7.41
N TRP A 183 -3.03 -8.08 -6.60
CA TRP A 183 -1.71 -7.74 -6.04
C TRP A 183 -1.62 -8.35 -4.64
N LEU A 184 -0.54 -9.09 -4.39
CA LEU A 184 -0.08 -9.45 -3.05
C LEU A 184 0.72 -8.26 -2.48
N LEU A 185 0.58 -8.01 -1.18
CA LEU A 185 1.38 -7.04 -0.44
C LEU A 185 2.40 -7.75 0.46
N ALA A 186 3.58 -7.14 0.56
CA ALA A 186 4.61 -7.37 1.57
C ALA A 186 4.51 -6.35 2.70
N ILE A 187 4.90 -6.71 3.93
CA ILE A 187 5.06 -5.84 5.10
C ILE A 187 6.53 -5.76 5.49
#